data_AF-A0A0K2GFD4-F1
#
_entry.id   AF-A0A0K2GFD4-F1
#
_cell.length_a   1.000
_cell.length_b   1.000
_cell.length_c   1.000
_cell.angle_alpha   90.00
_cell.angle_beta   90.00
_cell.angle_gamma   90.00
#
_symmetry.space_group_name_H-M   'P 1'
#
loop_
_entity.id
_entity.type
_entity.pdbx_description
1 polymer ?
#
loop_
_entity_poly.entity_id
_entity_poly.type
_entity_poly.pdbx_seq_one_letter_code
_entity_poly.pdbx_strand_id
1 'polypeptide(L)'
;MQTFGKDKYGRTIADVLLPDGTNVNHILVKDGWCWWYRKYTPGNVILEELERRARGSGLGLWADPTPIPPWVYRRTTLTEPR
;
A
#
# COMPACT_ATOMS: atom_id res chain seq x y z
N MET A 1 -11.82 -11.47 8.12
CA MET A 1 -11.35 -10.92 6.83
C MET A 1 -12.54 -10.38 6.05
N GLN A 2 -12.40 -9.23 5.40
CA GLN A 2 -13.45 -8.63 4.57
C GLN A 2 -13.01 -8.70 3.11
N THR A 3 -13.79 -9.33 2.23
CA THR A 3 -13.43 -9.53 0.82
C THR A 3 -14.13 -8.52 -0.09
N PHE A 4 -13.40 -7.94 -1.04
CA PHE A 4 -13.91 -6.94 -2.00
C PHE A 4 -14.09 -7.49 -3.42
N GLY A 5 -13.87 -8.81 -3.62
CA GLY A 5 -14.00 -9.48 -4.90
C GLY A 5 -12.68 -10.06 -5.39
N LYS A 6 -12.55 -10.23 -6.71
CA LYS A 6 -11.35 -10.76 -7.37
C LYS A 6 -10.75 -9.73 -8.31
N ASP A 7 -9.44 -9.71 -8.42
CA ASP A 7 -8.73 -8.90 -9.41
C ASP A 7 -8.86 -9.48 -10.83
N LYS A 8 -8.33 -8.76 -11.82
CA LYS A 8 -8.30 -9.18 -13.23
C LYS A 8 -7.51 -10.46 -13.51
N TYR A 9 -6.76 -10.96 -12.54
CA TYR A 9 -6.00 -12.21 -12.58
C TYR A 9 -6.64 -13.32 -11.73
N GLY A 10 -7.85 -13.12 -11.20
CA GLY A 10 -8.59 -14.10 -10.41
C GLY A 10 -8.20 -14.17 -8.92
N ARG A 11 -7.32 -13.29 -8.44
CA ARG A 11 -6.84 -13.26 -7.05
C ARG A 11 -7.86 -12.55 -6.17
N THR A 12 -8.15 -13.11 -5.00
CA THR A 12 -9.10 -12.51 -4.05
C THR A 12 -8.49 -11.27 -3.39
N ILE A 13 -9.23 -10.16 -3.41
CA ILE A 13 -8.88 -8.90 -2.73
C ILE A 13 -9.61 -8.89 -1.38
N ALA A 14 -8.87 -8.73 -0.30
CA ALA A 14 -9.44 -8.72 1.05
C ALA A 14 -8.63 -7.87 2.03
N ASP A 15 -9.33 -7.29 3.00
CA ASP A 15 -8.74 -6.77 4.23
C ASP A 15 -8.64 -7.87 5.28
N VAL A 16 -7.46 -7.98 5.87
CA VAL A 16 -7.16 -8.93 6.94
C VAL A 16 -7.26 -8.18 8.27
N LEU A 17 -8.27 -8.55 9.05
CA LEU A 17 -8.49 -8.07 10.41
C LEU A 17 -8.01 -9.15 11.38
N LEU A 18 -7.19 -8.74 12.34
CA LEU A 18 -6.77 -9.55 13.47
C LEU A 18 -7.94 -9.73 14.47
N PRO A 19 -7.88 -10.71 15.39
CA PRO A 19 -8.94 -10.96 16.37
C PRO A 19 -9.27 -9.77 17.28
N ASP A 20 -8.31 -8.86 17.45
CA ASP A 20 -8.44 -7.61 18.21
C ASP A 20 -9.08 -6.46 17.40
N GLY A 21 -9.44 -6.71 16.14
CA GLY A 21 -9.98 -5.72 15.21
C GLY A 21 -8.93 -4.91 14.44
N THR A 22 -7.64 -5.18 14.65
CA THR A 22 -6.57 -4.44 13.97
C THR A 22 -6.45 -4.85 12.50
N ASN A 23 -6.47 -3.88 11.59
CA ASN A 23 -6.25 -4.14 10.16
C ASN A 23 -4.75 -4.27 9.86
N VAL A 24 -4.35 -5.43 9.33
CA VAL A 24 -2.95 -5.72 8.98
C VAL A 24 -2.41 -4.73 7.95
N ASN A 25 -3.24 -4.28 7.00
CA ASN A 25 -2.82 -3.27 6.01
C ASN A 25 -2.43 -1.95 6.68
N HIS A 26 -3.09 -1.57 7.77
CA HIS A 26 -2.74 -0.36 8.52
C HIS A 26 -1.38 -0.51 9.19
N ILE A 27 -1.09 -1.67 9.79
CA ILE A 27 0.22 -1.95 10.41
C ILE A 27 1.33 -1.85 9.36
N LEU A 28 1.15 -2.49 8.20
CA LEU A 28 2.16 -2.49 7.14
C LEU A 28 2.46 -1.10 6.60
N VAL A 29 1.44 -0.24 6.45
CA VAL A 29 1.62 1.15 6.02
C VAL A 29 2.29 1.98 7.13
N LYS A 30 1.86 1.80 8.38
CA LYS A 30 2.44 2.48 9.56
C LYS A 30 3.94 2.21 9.70
N ASP A 31 4.35 0.96 9.48
CA ASP A 31 5.74 0.53 9.61
C ASP A 31 6.56 0.79 8.33
N GLY A 32 5.95 1.38 7.30
CA GLY A 32 6.63 1.79 6.07
C GLY A 32 6.92 0.66 5.09
N TRP A 33 6.29 -0.50 5.23
CA TRP A 33 6.46 -1.65 4.33
C TRP A 33 5.56 -1.60 3.09
N CYS A 34 4.55 -0.76 3.10
CA CYS A 34 3.55 -0.69 2.04
C CYS A 34 3.19 0.76 1.69
N TRP A 35 2.83 0.95 0.42
CA TRP A 35 2.29 2.21 -0.09
C TRP A 35 0.78 2.24 0.05
N TRP A 36 0.22 3.39 0.42
CA TRP A 36 -1.22 3.57 0.39
C TRP A 36 -1.70 3.74 -1.06
N TYR A 37 -2.44 2.75 -1.56
CA TYR A 37 -2.96 2.80 -2.92
C TYR A 37 -4.29 3.56 -3.01
N ARG A 38 -4.20 4.88 -3.19
CA ARG A 38 -5.34 5.83 -3.30
C ARG A 38 -6.41 5.43 -4.33
N LYS A 39 -6.07 4.62 -5.33
CA LYS A 39 -7.01 4.16 -6.37
C LYS A 39 -8.09 3.23 -5.82
N TYR A 40 -7.74 2.38 -4.84
CA TYR A 40 -8.68 1.40 -4.28
C TYR A 40 -9.34 1.88 -2.99
N THR A 41 -8.67 2.75 -2.25
CA THR A 41 -9.18 3.32 -1.00
C THR A 41 -9.06 4.85 -1.01
N PRO A 42 -9.80 5.54 -1.89
CA PRO A 42 -9.76 7.00 -1.96
C PRO A 42 -10.30 7.61 -0.66
N GLY A 43 -9.63 8.64 -0.13
CA GLY A 43 -10.10 9.40 1.03
C GLY A 43 -9.95 8.70 2.38
N ASN A 44 -9.16 7.62 2.49
CA ASN A 44 -8.89 6.98 3.77
C ASN A 44 -7.85 7.79 4.57
N VAL A 45 -8.36 8.67 5.44
CA VAL A 45 -7.57 9.58 6.30
C VAL A 45 -6.60 8.81 7.23
N ILE A 46 -6.97 7.61 7.66
CA ILE A 46 -6.11 6.79 8.53
C ILE A 46 -4.87 6.35 7.76
N LEU A 47 -5.04 5.79 6.56
CA LEU A 47 -3.92 5.35 5.73
C LEU A 47 -3.02 6.51 5.30
N GLU A 48 -3.61 7.67 5.00
CA GLU A 48 -2.88 8.89 4.68
C GLU A 48 -1.96 9.31 5.84
N GLU A 49 -2.49 9.37 7.06
CA GLU A 49 -1.73 9.76 8.23
C GLU A 49 -0.62 8.76 8.58
N LEU A 50 -0.92 7.46 8.45
CA LEU A 50 0.06 6.40 8.69
C LEU A 50 1.21 6.44 7.68
N GLU A 51 0.91 6.64 6.39
CA GLU A 51 1.92 6.78 5.34
C GLU A 51 2.78 8.04 5.57
N ARG A 52 2.13 9.16 5.91
CA ARG A 52 2.82 10.42 6.24
C ARG A 52 3.78 10.26 7.41
N ARG A 53 3.37 9.56 8.45
CA ARG A 53 4.20 9.28 9.63
C ARG A 53 5.36 8.35 9.30
N ALA A 54 5.11 7.28 8.55
CA ALA A 54 6.14 6.35 8.12
C ALA A 54 7.21 7.05 7.27
N ARG A 55 6.77 7.93 6.36
CA ARG A 55 7.65 8.76 5.52
C ARG A 55 8.47 9.76 6.31
N GLY A 56 7.84 10.49 7.23
CA GLY A 56 8.54 11.44 8.11
C GLY A 56 9.56 10.77 9.03
N SER A 57 9.34 9.49 9.35
CA SER A 57 10.23 8.69 10.21
C SER A 57 11.28 7.89 9.43
N GLY A 58 11.27 7.95 8.08
CA GLY A 58 12.21 7.20 7.24
C GLY A 58 12.13 5.68 7.41
N LEU A 59 10.94 5.13 7.70
CA LEU A 59 10.77 3.71 8.00
C LEU A 59 10.66 2.87 6.72
N GLY A 60 11.30 1.70 6.71
CA GLY A 60 11.15 0.70 5.65
C GLY A 60 11.47 1.26 4.26
N LEU A 61 10.46 1.28 3.38
CA LEU A 61 10.57 1.81 2.02
C LEU A 61 10.98 3.30 1.99
N TRP A 62 10.67 4.05 3.05
CA TRP A 62 10.96 5.48 3.15
C TRP A 62 12.37 5.79 3.63
N ALA A 63 13.17 4.77 3.96
CA ALA A 63 14.60 4.93 4.21
C ALA A 63 15.38 5.30 2.93
N ASP A 64 14.83 4.96 1.75
CA ASP A 64 15.36 5.39 0.46
C ASP A 64 15.08 6.90 0.27
N PRO A 65 16.05 7.71 -0.19
CA PRO A 65 15.86 9.14 -0.44
C PRO A 65 14.88 9.44 -1.59
N THR A 66 14.67 8.49 -2.51
CA THR A 66 13.82 8.64 -3.69
C THR A 66 12.94 7.40 -3.90
N PRO A 67 12.02 7.10 -2.97
CA PRO A 67 11.23 5.88 -3.04
C PRO A 67 10.20 6.00 -4.17
N ILE A 68 10.25 5.09 -5.14
CA ILE A 68 9.35 5.08 -6.30
C ILE A 68 8.16 4.18 -6.00
N PRO A 69 6.91 4.68 -6.09
CA PRO A 69 5.75 3.85 -5.86
C PRO A 69 5.64 2.75 -6.94
N PRO A 70 5.17 1.54 -6.56
CA PRO A 70 5.17 0.39 -7.46
C PRO A 70 4.32 0.59 -8.72
N TRP A 71 3.26 1.41 -8.68
CA TRP A 71 2.45 1.72 -9.86
C TRP A 71 3.15 2.67 -10.85
N VAL A 72 4.09 3.51 -10.38
CA VAL A 72 4.95 4.32 -11.25
C VAL A 72 6.00 3.42 -11.87
N TYR A 73 6.70 2.62 -11.05
CA TYR A 73 7.70 1.66 -11.53
C TYR A 73 7.14 0.73 -12.61
N ARG A 74 5.97 0.11 -12.35
CA ARG A 74 5.29 -0.77 -13.32
C ARG A 74 4.92 -0.08 -14.63
N ARG A 75 4.66 1.24 -14.61
CA ARG A 75 4.37 2.01 -15.83
C ARG A 75 5.64 2.24 -16.64
N THR A 76 6.76 2.52 -15.98
CA THR A 76 8.05 2.77 -16.63
C THR A 76 8.61 1.51 -17.29
N THR A 77 8.45 0.33 -16.66
CA THR A 77 8.88 -0.95 -17.25
C THR A 77 8.02 -1.42 -18.42
N LEU A 78 6.84 -0.81 -18.64
CA LEU A 78 5.99 -1.09 -19.80
C LEU A 78 6.39 -0.26 -21.03
N THR A 79 7.30 0.70 -20.87
CA THR A 79 7.74 1.61 -21.95
C THR A 79 9.12 1.29 -22.52
N GLU A 80 9.82 0.26 -22.04
CA GLU A 80 11.01 -0.25 -22.73
C GLU A 80 10.58 -1.34 -23.74
N PRO A 81 10.84 -1.16 -25.06
CA PRO A 81 10.66 -2.23 -26.02
C PRO A 81 11.70 -3.31 -25.71
N ARG A 82 11.22 -4.55 -25.64
CA ARG A 82 12.04 -5.77 -25.54
C ARG A 82 12.89 -5.95 -26.79
#